data_AF-B0Z0J7-F1
#
_entry.id   AF-B0Z0J7-F1
#
_cell.length_a   1.000
_cell.length_b   1.000
_cell.length_c   1.000
_cell.angle_alpha   90.00
_cell.angle_beta   90.00
_cell.angle_gamma   90.00
#
_symmetry.space_group_name_H-M   'P 1'
#
loop_
_entity.id
_entity.type
_entity.pdbx_description
1 polymer ?
#
loop_
_entity_poly.entity_id
_entity_poly.type
_entity_poly.pdbx_seq_one_letter_code
_entity_poly.pdbx_strand_id
1 'polypeptide(L)'
;LMVWLRRTTHYLFIVVVAVNSTLLTINAGDYIFYTDWAWTSFVVFSISQSTMLVVGAIYYMLFTGVPGTATYYATIMTIYTWVAKGAWFALGYPYDLVAVPVWIPSAMLLDLTYWATRRNKHAAILIGGTLVGLSLPMFNMINLLTIRDPLEMAFKYPRPTLPPYMTPIEPQVGKFYN
;
A
#
# COMPACT_ATOMS: atom_id res chain seq x y z
N LEU A 1 27.42 -20.34 17.51
CA LEU A 1 27.79 -19.42 16.42
C LEU A 1 26.77 -19.39 15.27
N MET A 2 26.47 -20.53 14.61
CA MET A 2 25.60 -20.58 13.42
C MET A 2 24.15 -20.10 13.67
N VAL A 3 23.55 -20.41 14.82
CA VAL A 3 22.19 -19.94 15.16
C VAL A 3 22.14 -18.42 15.32
N TRP A 4 23.19 -17.83 15.89
CA TRP A 4 23.29 -16.39 16.12
C TRP A 4 23.46 -15.64 14.80
N LEU A 5 24.37 -16.10 13.94
CA LEU A 5 24.58 -15.58 12.57
C LEU A 5 23.32 -15.66 11.69
N ARG A 6 22.56 -16.76 11.78
CA ARG A 6 21.28 -16.91 11.08
C ARG A 6 20.24 -15.92 11.59
N ARG A 7 20.14 -15.70 12.90
CA ARG A 7 19.22 -14.70 13.48
C ARG A 7 19.63 -13.29 13.08
N THR A 8 20.91 -12.95 13.12
CA THR A 8 21.42 -11.63 12.72
C THR A 8 21.14 -11.33 11.25
N THR A 9 21.31 -12.30 10.35
CA THR A 9 20.94 -12.15 8.92
C THR A 9 19.44 -12.01 8.71
N HIS A 10 18.59 -12.71 9.47
CA HIS A 10 17.14 -12.50 9.44
C HIS A 10 16.74 -11.10 9.94
N TYR A 11 17.33 -10.61 11.04
CA TYR A 11 17.04 -9.27 11.53
C TYR A 11 17.49 -8.18 10.56
N LEU A 12 18.69 -8.33 9.97
CA LEU A 12 19.17 -7.43 8.91
C LEU A 12 18.24 -7.44 7.70
N PHE A 13 17.79 -8.63 7.27
CA PHE A 13 16.83 -8.76 6.17
C PHE A 13 15.52 -8.02 6.48
N ILE A 14 14.96 -8.17 7.69
CA ILE A 14 13.74 -7.48 8.09
C ILE A 14 13.93 -5.96 8.10
N VAL A 15 15.05 -5.46 8.63
CA VAL A 15 15.35 -4.02 8.65
C VAL A 15 15.49 -3.48 7.23
N VAL A 16 16.24 -4.16 6.37
CA VAL A 16 16.43 -3.75 4.97
C VAL A 16 15.11 -3.79 4.21
N VAL A 17 14.32 -4.85 4.37
CA VAL A 17 12.99 -4.97 3.78
C VAL A 17 12.11 -3.82 4.26
N ALA A 18 12.01 -3.58 5.56
CA ALA A 18 11.17 -2.53 6.12
C ALA A 18 11.56 -1.14 5.60
N VAL A 19 12.84 -0.78 5.66
CA VAL A 19 13.32 0.52 5.19
C VAL A 19 13.06 0.71 3.70
N ASN A 20 13.40 -0.28 2.87
CA ASN A 20 13.17 -0.20 1.42
C ASN A 20 11.67 -0.16 1.08
N SER A 21 10.84 -0.91 1.80
CA SER A 21 9.38 -0.88 1.63
C SER A 21 8.85 0.52 1.91
N THR A 22 9.27 1.12 3.01
CA THR A 22 8.82 2.47 3.40
C THR A 22 9.30 3.56 2.43
N LEU A 23 10.52 3.44 1.91
CA LEU A 23 11.04 4.37 0.90
C LEU A 23 10.25 4.26 -0.41
N LEU A 24 9.93 3.04 -0.83
CA LEU A 24 9.10 2.80 -2.02
C LEU A 24 7.66 3.30 -1.80
N THR A 25 7.10 3.17 -0.58
CA THR A 25 5.77 3.71 -0.25
C THR A 25 5.71 5.22 -0.20
N ILE A 26 6.78 5.89 0.24
CA ILE A 26 6.82 7.36 0.24
C ILE A 26 6.79 7.93 -1.18
N ASN A 27 7.20 7.17 -2.21
CA ASN A 27 7.06 7.61 -3.61
C ASN A 27 5.60 7.72 -4.07
N ALA A 28 4.67 7.05 -3.40
CA ALA A 28 3.24 7.27 -3.58
C ALA A 28 2.76 8.58 -2.94
N GLY A 29 3.61 9.22 -2.13
CA GLY A 29 3.35 10.46 -1.43
C GLY A 29 2.04 10.43 -0.66
N ASP A 30 1.34 11.55 -0.76
CA ASP A 30 0.10 11.81 -0.05
C ASP A 30 -1.09 10.95 -0.53
N TYR A 31 -1.00 10.27 -1.68
CA TYR A 31 -2.03 9.35 -2.17
C TYR A 31 -2.21 8.13 -1.26
N ILE A 32 -1.21 7.75 -0.47
CA ILE A 32 -1.36 6.73 0.58
C ILE A 32 -1.98 7.33 1.83
N PHE A 33 -1.67 8.59 2.14
CA PHE A 33 -2.06 9.20 3.42
C PHE A 33 -3.52 9.60 3.43
N TYR A 34 -4.02 10.22 2.36
CA TYR A 34 -5.36 10.79 2.34
C TYR A 34 -6.32 10.05 1.39
N THR A 35 -7.51 9.74 1.90
CA THR A 35 -8.53 8.99 1.17
C THR A 35 -9.18 9.78 0.04
N ASP A 36 -9.27 11.12 0.15
CA ASP A 36 -9.78 11.98 -0.92
C ASP A 36 -8.87 11.98 -2.15
N TRP A 37 -7.55 11.91 -1.95
CA TRP A 37 -6.58 11.84 -3.05
C TRP A 37 -6.53 10.43 -3.65
N ALA A 38 -6.63 9.39 -2.82
CA ALA A 38 -6.81 8.03 -3.30
C ALA A 38 -8.10 7.87 -4.14
N TRP A 39 -9.17 8.56 -3.78
CA TRP A 39 -10.46 8.53 -4.47
C TRP A 39 -10.43 9.29 -5.81
N THR A 40 -10.05 10.57 -5.78
CA THR A 40 -10.02 11.44 -6.97
C THR A 40 -8.97 11.03 -7.99
N SER A 41 -7.86 10.44 -7.54
CA SER A 41 -6.73 10.01 -8.38
C SER A 41 -6.51 8.51 -8.32
N PHE A 42 -7.60 7.74 -8.34
CA PHE A 42 -7.57 6.29 -8.13
C PHE A 42 -6.62 5.52 -9.05
N VAL A 43 -6.47 5.94 -10.31
CA VAL A 43 -5.54 5.32 -11.26
C VAL A 43 -4.09 5.52 -10.83
N VAL A 44 -3.72 6.74 -10.44
CA VAL A 44 -2.36 7.08 -9.98
C VAL A 44 -2.03 6.31 -8.71
N PHE A 45 -2.97 6.31 -7.76
CA PHE A 45 -2.88 5.50 -6.55
C PHE A 45 -2.67 4.01 -6.87
N SER A 46 -3.49 3.44 -7.76
CA SER A 46 -3.45 2.02 -8.13
C SER A 46 -2.12 1.60 -8.78
N ILE A 47 -1.62 2.41 -9.72
CA ILE A 47 -0.32 2.15 -10.38
C ILE A 47 0.81 2.26 -9.37
N SER A 48 0.78 3.29 -8.52
CA SER A 48 1.79 3.47 -7.48
C SER A 48 1.81 2.29 -6.49
N GLN A 49 0.66 1.89 -5.95
CA GLN A 49 0.59 0.80 -4.98
C GLN A 49 0.97 -0.55 -5.57
N SER A 50 0.53 -0.83 -6.80
CA SER A 50 0.85 -2.10 -7.48
C SER A 50 2.32 -2.20 -7.85
N THR A 51 2.92 -1.15 -8.42
CA THR A 51 4.35 -1.16 -8.78
C THR A 51 5.25 -1.31 -7.55
N MET A 52 4.97 -0.53 -6.51
CA MET A 52 5.68 -0.56 -5.24
C MET A 52 5.62 -1.93 -4.56
N LEU A 53 4.44 -2.58 -4.56
CA LEU A 53 4.30 -3.92 -3.99
C LEU A 53 4.99 -4.97 -4.84
N VAL A 54 4.73 -5.00 -6.15
CA VAL A 54 5.22 -6.05 -7.06
C VAL A 54 6.74 -6.03 -7.15
N VAL A 55 7.35 -4.85 -7.33
CA VAL A 55 8.82 -4.73 -7.47
C VAL A 55 9.51 -5.21 -6.20
N GLY A 56 9.09 -4.74 -5.02
CA GLY A 56 9.66 -5.15 -3.74
C GLY A 56 9.43 -6.63 -3.45
N ALA A 57 8.18 -7.10 -3.58
CA ALA A 57 7.83 -8.48 -3.30
C ALA A 57 8.57 -9.48 -4.20
N ILE A 58 8.68 -9.20 -5.51
CA ILE A 58 9.41 -10.07 -6.44
C ILE A 58 10.91 -10.05 -6.13
N TYR A 59 11.50 -8.88 -5.86
CA TYR A 59 12.92 -8.78 -5.52
C TYR A 59 13.28 -9.68 -4.34
N TYR A 60 12.53 -9.56 -3.23
CA TYR A 60 12.78 -10.35 -2.03
C TYR A 60 12.41 -11.82 -2.20
N MET A 61 11.36 -12.13 -2.96
CA MET A 61 10.96 -13.50 -3.26
C MET A 61 12.01 -14.24 -4.08
N LEU A 62 12.61 -13.60 -5.09
CA LEU A 62 13.66 -14.20 -5.89
C LEU A 62 14.95 -14.39 -5.09
N PHE A 63 15.25 -13.48 -4.16
CA PHE A 63 16.40 -13.61 -3.27
C PHE A 63 16.23 -14.76 -2.26
N THR A 64 15.05 -14.90 -1.67
CA THR A 64 14.78 -15.91 -0.63
C THR A 64 14.41 -17.28 -1.20
N GLY A 65 13.75 -17.33 -2.36
CA GLY A 65 13.25 -18.56 -2.97
C GLY A 65 12.10 -19.23 -2.21
N VAL A 66 11.52 -18.55 -1.23
CA VAL A 66 10.47 -19.09 -0.34
C VAL A 66 9.12 -18.49 -0.72
N PRO A 67 8.09 -19.32 -1.00
CA PRO A 67 6.72 -18.84 -1.11
C PRO A 67 6.23 -18.40 0.28
N GLY A 68 5.72 -17.18 0.38
CA GLY A 68 5.37 -16.49 1.63
C GLY A 68 6.12 -15.16 1.81
N THR A 69 7.12 -14.87 0.97
CA THR A 69 7.88 -13.63 1.07
C THR A 69 7.08 -12.41 0.59
N ALA A 70 6.18 -12.55 -0.38
CA ALA A 70 5.36 -11.42 -0.82
C ALA A 70 4.36 -10.99 0.25
N THR A 71 3.68 -11.96 0.86
CA THR A 71 2.76 -11.70 1.98
C THR A 71 3.48 -11.09 3.16
N TYR A 72 4.67 -11.60 3.50
CA TYR A 72 5.50 -11.02 4.54
C TYR A 72 5.85 -9.54 4.27
N TYR A 73 6.23 -9.23 3.02
CA TYR A 73 6.49 -7.86 2.57
C TYR A 73 5.25 -6.96 2.74
N ALA A 74 4.09 -7.42 2.28
CA ALA A 74 2.83 -6.68 2.41
C ALA A 74 2.40 -6.49 3.88
N THR A 75 2.64 -7.48 4.75
CA THR A 75 2.38 -7.34 6.18
C THR A 75 3.25 -6.27 6.82
N ILE A 76 4.55 -6.23 6.50
CA ILE A 76 5.45 -5.19 6.98
C ILE A 76 4.95 -3.82 6.53
N MET A 77 4.68 -3.63 5.24
CA MET A 77 4.14 -2.36 4.74
C MET A 77 2.86 -1.94 5.45
N THR A 78 1.96 -2.89 5.70
CA THR A 78 0.70 -2.64 6.40
C THR A 78 0.98 -2.12 7.81
N ILE A 79 1.78 -2.84 8.60
CA ILE A 79 2.12 -2.46 9.98
C ILE A 79 2.80 -1.09 10.02
N TYR A 80 3.80 -0.85 9.17
CA TYR A 80 4.51 0.44 9.15
C TYR A 80 3.61 1.60 8.74
N THR A 81 2.70 1.39 7.78
CA THR A 81 1.73 2.43 7.39
C THR A 81 0.77 2.73 8.53
N TRP A 82 0.28 1.72 9.23
CA TRP A 82 -0.55 1.90 10.43
C TRP A 82 0.19 2.68 11.53
N VAL A 83 1.45 2.34 11.80
CA VAL A 83 2.28 3.05 12.79
C VAL A 83 2.49 4.50 12.37
N ALA A 84 2.83 4.76 11.10
CA ALA A 84 3.00 6.11 10.59
C ALA A 84 1.71 6.94 10.71
N LYS A 85 0.57 6.37 10.33
CA LYS A 85 -0.74 7.02 10.44
C LYS A 85 -1.26 7.14 11.87
N GLY A 86 -0.69 6.40 12.82
CA GLY A 86 -0.93 6.55 14.25
C GLY A 86 -0.77 8.00 14.74
N ALA A 87 0.17 8.76 14.15
CA ALA A 87 0.37 10.17 14.49
C ALA A 87 -0.84 11.04 14.10
N TRP A 88 -1.56 10.73 13.03
CA TRP A 88 -2.74 11.48 12.59
C TRP A 88 -3.94 11.25 13.53
N PHE A 89 -4.07 10.05 14.11
CA PHE A 89 -5.09 9.79 15.13
C PHE A 89 -4.84 10.61 16.40
N ALA A 90 -3.58 10.79 16.80
CA ALA A 90 -3.23 11.65 17.93
C ALA A 90 -3.53 13.14 17.66
N LEU A 91 -3.52 13.56 16.39
CA LEU A 91 -3.90 14.91 15.96
C LEU A 91 -5.42 15.11 15.78
N GLY A 92 -6.24 14.08 16.03
CA GLY A 92 -7.69 14.15 15.95
C GLY A 92 -8.28 13.89 14.55
N TYR A 93 -7.47 13.43 13.60
CA TYR A 93 -7.98 13.03 12.28
C TYR A 93 -8.65 11.64 12.36
N PRO A 94 -9.84 11.46 11.74
CA PRO A 94 -10.58 10.21 11.78
C PRO A 94 -10.01 9.17 10.81
N TYR A 95 -10.28 7.89 11.07
CA TYR A 95 -9.88 6.77 10.21
C TYR A 95 -10.33 6.95 8.75
N ASP A 96 -11.54 7.44 8.52
CA ASP A 96 -12.09 7.61 7.17
C ASP A 96 -11.30 8.61 6.31
N LEU A 97 -10.55 9.54 6.92
CA LEU A 97 -9.67 10.47 6.19
C LEU A 97 -8.31 9.84 5.83
N VAL A 98 -7.86 8.87 6.64
CA VAL A 98 -6.53 8.29 6.57
C VAL A 98 -6.57 6.76 6.47
N ALA A 99 -7.54 6.19 5.75
CA ALA A 99 -7.67 4.75 5.61
C ALA A 99 -6.40 4.11 5.05
N VAL A 100 -6.04 2.92 5.56
CA VAL A 100 -4.83 2.21 5.12
C VAL A 100 -5.16 1.36 3.88
N PRO A 101 -4.32 1.39 2.84
CA PRO A 101 -4.50 0.52 1.67
C PRO A 101 -4.44 -0.96 2.01
N VAL A 102 -5.09 -1.77 1.18
CA VAL A 102 -5.15 -3.23 1.31
C VAL A 102 -4.18 -3.88 0.33
N TRP A 103 -3.13 -4.51 0.86
CA TRP A 103 -2.06 -5.13 0.09
C TRP A 103 -2.00 -6.65 0.20
N ILE A 104 -2.39 -7.19 1.37
CA ILE A 104 -2.16 -8.60 1.74
C ILE A 104 -2.81 -9.58 0.76
N PRO A 105 -4.09 -9.44 0.36
CA PRO A 105 -4.73 -10.40 -0.55
C PRO A 105 -4.01 -10.50 -1.91
N SER A 106 -3.59 -9.38 -2.48
CA SER A 106 -2.83 -9.36 -3.74
C SER A 106 -1.45 -10.00 -3.57
N ALA A 107 -0.77 -9.75 -2.46
CA ALA A 107 0.51 -10.39 -2.17
C ALA A 107 0.38 -11.92 -2.00
N MET A 108 -0.72 -12.40 -1.41
CA MET A 108 -1.04 -13.84 -1.35
C MET A 108 -1.17 -14.43 -2.75
N LEU A 109 -1.82 -13.73 -3.68
CA LEU A 109 -1.91 -14.19 -5.08
C LEU A 109 -0.52 -14.31 -5.71
N LEU A 110 0.39 -13.36 -5.45
CA LEU A 110 1.76 -13.43 -5.96
C LEU A 110 2.52 -14.64 -5.37
N ASP A 111 2.41 -14.88 -4.06
CA ASP A 111 2.98 -16.07 -3.42
C ASP A 111 2.41 -17.39 -3.99
N LEU A 112 1.10 -17.44 -4.21
CA LEU A 112 0.41 -18.60 -4.78
C LEU A 112 0.86 -18.86 -6.23
N THR A 113 1.01 -17.83 -7.06
CA THR A 113 1.52 -18.01 -8.44
C THR A 113 2.95 -18.52 -8.45
N TYR A 114 3.82 -17.99 -7.59
CA TYR A 114 5.19 -18.45 -7.49
C TYR A 114 5.26 -19.91 -7.05
N TRP A 115 4.43 -20.29 -6.08
CA TRP A 115 4.33 -21.67 -5.63
C TRP A 115 3.77 -22.60 -6.72
N ALA A 116 2.62 -22.24 -7.33
CA ALA A 116 1.95 -23.04 -8.34
C ALA A 116 2.80 -23.26 -9.59
N THR A 117 3.65 -22.28 -9.94
CA THR A 117 4.55 -22.34 -11.11
C THR A 117 5.90 -23.00 -10.79
N ARG A 118 5.99 -23.72 -9.66
CA ARG A 118 7.21 -24.38 -9.17
C ARG A 118 8.39 -23.43 -9.06
N ARG A 119 8.15 -22.23 -8.51
CA ARG A 119 9.16 -21.19 -8.26
C ARG A 119 9.81 -20.63 -9.52
N ASN A 120 9.10 -20.60 -10.64
CA ASN A 120 9.59 -20.01 -11.87
C ASN A 120 9.59 -18.47 -11.79
N LYS A 121 10.78 -17.86 -11.91
CA LYS A 121 10.96 -16.40 -11.86
C LYS A 121 10.16 -15.64 -12.92
N HIS A 122 10.09 -16.16 -14.14
CA HIS A 122 9.41 -15.49 -15.25
C HIS A 122 7.90 -15.55 -15.07
N ALA A 123 7.39 -16.68 -14.56
CA ALA A 123 5.97 -16.84 -14.28
C ALA A 123 5.53 -15.96 -13.10
N ALA A 124 6.36 -15.79 -12.06
CA ALA A 124 6.09 -14.85 -10.97
C ALA A 124 5.97 -13.40 -11.46
N ILE A 125 6.85 -12.99 -12.37
CA ILE A 125 6.84 -11.62 -12.93
C ILE A 125 5.61 -11.42 -13.83
N LEU A 126 5.38 -12.34 -14.78
CA LEU A 126 4.32 -12.16 -15.78
C LEU A 126 2.94 -12.49 -15.21
N ILE A 127 2.76 -13.67 -14.62
CA ILE A 127 1.45 -14.11 -14.11
C ILE A 127 1.19 -13.50 -12.73
N GLY A 128 2.16 -13.59 -11.82
CA GLY A 128 2.02 -13.02 -10.47
C GLY A 128 1.88 -11.50 -10.52
N GLY A 129 2.74 -10.81 -11.26
CA GLY A 129 2.68 -9.36 -11.42
C GLY A 129 1.37 -8.87 -12.03
N THR A 130 0.85 -9.54 -13.07
CA THR A 130 -0.45 -9.18 -13.66
C THR A 130 -1.61 -9.42 -12.70
N LEU A 131 -1.62 -10.55 -11.96
CA LEU A 131 -2.66 -10.80 -10.95
C LEU A 131 -2.65 -9.75 -9.84
N VAL A 132 -1.49 -9.30 -9.38
CA VAL A 132 -1.41 -8.19 -8.42
C VAL A 132 -1.91 -6.89 -9.03
N GLY A 133 -1.48 -6.56 -10.25
CA GLY A 133 -1.89 -5.34 -10.95
C GLY A 133 -3.40 -5.25 -11.17
N LEU A 134 -4.08 -6.38 -11.33
CA LEU A 134 -5.53 -6.43 -11.49
C LEU A 134 -6.28 -6.52 -10.15
N SER A 135 -5.78 -7.28 -9.19
CA SER A 135 -6.48 -7.52 -7.92
C SER A 135 -6.35 -6.35 -6.93
N LEU A 136 -5.18 -5.70 -6.88
CA LEU A 136 -4.89 -4.66 -5.90
C LEU A 136 -5.80 -3.44 -6.05
N PRO A 137 -6.08 -2.93 -7.27
CA PRO A 137 -7.08 -1.88 -7.45
C PRO A 137 -8.45 -2.33 -6.96
N MET A 138 -8.90 -3.55 -7.27
CA MET A 138 -10.23 -4.01 -6.84
C MET A 138 -10.36 -4.03 -5.31
N PHE A 139 -9.38 -4.59 -4.60
CA PHE A 139 -9.43 -4.63 -3.12
C PHE A 139 -9.41 -3.23 -2.51
N ASN A 140 -8.63 -2.31 -3.06
CA ASN A 140 -8.58 -0.94 -2.56
C ASN A 140 -9.84 -0.14 -2.91
N MET A 141 -10.44 -0.37 -4.07
CA MET A 141 -11.73 0.24 -4.41
C MET A 141 -12.82 -0.21 -3.43
N ILE A 142 -12.89 -1.50 -3.12
CA ILE A 142 -13.83 -2.02 -2.13
C ILE A 142 -13.60 -1.35 -0.76
N ASN A 143 -12.34 -1.23 -0.34
CA ASN A 143 -12.00 -0.53 0.90
C ASN A 143 -12.45 0.94 0.89
N LEU A 144 -12.26 1.66 -0.21
CA LEU A 144 -12.70 3.06 -0.36
C LEU A 144 -14.22 3.21 -0.41
N LEU A 145 -14.96 2.22 -0.90
CA LEU A 145 -16.42 2.23 -0.88
C LEU A 145 -17.01 1.96 0.51
N THR A 146 -16.23 1.36 1.41
CA THR A 146 -16.67 1.05 2.78
C THR A 146 -16.46 2.19 3.78
N ILE A 147 -15.73 3.23 3.40
CA ILE A 147 -15.52 4.42 4.23
C ILE A 147 -16.59 5.49 3.95
N ARG A 148 -16.69 6.48 4.84
CA ARG A 148 -17.50 7.68 4.58
C ARG A 148 -16.96 8.45 3.38
N ASP A 149 -17.82 9.27 2.75
CA ASP A 149 -17.47 10.04 1.57
C ASP A 149 -16.14 10.78 1.80
N PRO A 150 -15.08 10.40 1.07
CA PRO A 150 -13.74 10.91 1.33
C PRO A 150 -13.65 12.41 1.05
N LEU A 151 -14.47 12.95 0.16
CA LEU A 151 -14.51 14.39 -0.13
C LEU A 151 -15.15 15.16 1.03
N GLU A 152 -16.28 14.68 1.56
CA GLU A 152 -16.94 15.29 2.73
C GLU A 152 -16.00 15.32 3.95
N MET A 153 -15.28 14.21 4.17
CA MET A 153 -14.30 14.11 5.23
C MET A 153 -13.15 15.11 5.06
N ALA A 154 -12.70 15.34 3.82
CA ALA A 154 -11.63 16.29 3.56
C ALA A 154 -12.04 17.76 3.75
N PHE A 155 -13.30 18.11 3.50
CA PHE A 155 -13.83 19.44 3.81
C PHE A 155 -14.02 19.66 5.31
N LYS A 156 -14.48 18.63 6.02
CA LYS A 156 -14.73 18.70 7.48
C LYS A 156 -13.46 18.79 8.31
N TYR A 157 -12.37 18.18 7.84
CA TYR A 157 -11.09 18.13 8.56
C TYR A 157 -9.99 18.87 7.78
N PRO A 158 -9.88 20.20 7.94
CA PRO A 158 -8.90 20.99 7.21
C PRO A 158 -7.47 20.59 7.57
N ARG A 159 -6.59 20.72 6.58
CA ARG A 159 -5.17 20.35 6.66
C ARG A 159 -4.32 21.63 6.59
N PRO A 160 -3.92 22.21 7.74
CA PRO A 160 -3.28 23.54 7.78
C PRO A 160 -1.87 23.58 7.18
N THR A 161 -1.25 22.41 6.97
CA THR A 161 0.10 22.29 6.40
C THR A 161 0.10 22.18 4.87
N LEU A 162 -1.07 22.02 4.22
CA LEU A 162 -1.16 21.93 2.77
C LEU A 162 -1.21 23.33 2.14
N PRO A 163 -0.53 23.54 1.00
CA PRO A 163 -0.66 24.78 0.24
C PRO A 163 -2.12 25.04 -0.19
N PRO A 164 -2.55 26.32 -0.31
CA PRO A 164 -3.93 26.67 -0.65
C PRO A 164 -4.45 26.11 -1.99
N TYR A 165 -3.56 25.76 -2.92
CA TYR A 165 -3.93 25.15 -4.20
C TYR A 165 -4.08 23.62 -4.14
N MET A 166 -3.65 22.99 -3.04
CA MET A 166 -3.81 21.56 -2.78
C MET A 166 -4.98 21.25 -1.83
N THR A 167 -5.56 22.28 -1.21
CA THR A 167 -6.76 22.10 -0.38
C THR A 167 -7.98 21.86 -1.28
N PRO A 168 -8.84 20.89 -0.94
CA PRO A 168 -10.03 20.62 -1.72
C PRO A 168 -10.93 21.86 -1.73
N ILE A 169 -11.50 22.15 -2.90
CA ILE A 169 -12.41 23.26 -3.12
C ILE A 169 -13.79 22.65 -3.38
N GLU A 170 -14.81 23.15 -2.68
CA GLU A 170 -16.18 22.73 -2.98
C GLU A 170 -16.52 23.10 -4.43
N PRO A 171 -17.02 22.16 -5.24
CA PRO A 171 -17.39 22.48 -6.61
C PRO A 171 -18.46 23.57 -6.62
N GLN A 172 -18.18 24.69 -7.32
CA GLN A 172 -19.10 25.83 -7.42
C GLN A 172 -20.42 25.50 -8.13
N VAL A 173 -20.50 24.37 -8.84
CA VAL A 173 -21.71 23.89 -9.52
C VAL A 173 -21.79 22.36 -9.41
N GLY A 174 -22.95 21.87 -8.96
CA GLY A 174 -23.34 20.46 -9.01
C GLY A 174 -22.76 19.60 -7.88
N LYS A 175 -23.60 19.28 -6.89
CA LYS A 175 -23.46 18.01 -6.18
C LYS A 175 -23.73 16.92 -7.23
N PHE A 176 -22.70 16.21 -7.67
CA PHE A 176 -22.86 15.17 -8.70
C PHE A 176 -23.66 13.97 -8.20
N TYR A 177 -23.85 13.83 -6.87
CA TYR A 177 -24.68 12.82 -6.23
C TYR A 177 -25.37 13.40 -4.99
N ASN A 178 -26.58 12.90 -4.71
CA ASN A 178 -27.37 13.20 -3.50
C ASN A 178 -27.08 12.20 -2.38
#